data_AF-A0A0U5H7F8-F1
#
_entry.id   AF-A0A0U5H7F8-F1
#
_cell.length_a   1.000
_cell.length_b   1.000
_cell.length_c   1.000
_cell.angle_alpha   90.00
_cell.angle_beta   90.00
_cell.angle_gamma   90.00
#
_symmetry.space_group_name_H-M   'P 1'
#
loop_
_entity.id
_entity.type
_entity.pdbx_description
1 polymer ?
#
loop_
_entity_poly.entity_id
_entity_poly.type
_entity_poly.pdbx_seq_one_letter_code
_entity_poly.pdbx_strand_id
1 'polypeptide(L)'
;MSSDPAREEIKQLILEAKGPSNAISSREINEQVDVDSVGSFPQTREIVRELLMEGIPIASNTNGYYVIESEEQLADYVDTLDSRMTGIAERRYGILRAADQWDGDIEASDDHDVL
;
A
#
# COMPACT_ATOMS: atom_id res chain seq x y z
N MET A 1 15.81 18.30 5.93
CA MET A 1 14.53 17.84 5.35
C MET A 1 14.43 18.51 4.01
N SER A 2 14.61 17.74 2.93
CA SER A 2 14.51 18.30 1.57
C SER A 2 13.04 18.60 1.34
N SER A 3 12.67 19.87 1.16
CA SER A 3 11.35 20.26 0.70
C SER A 3 11.27 19.91 -0.79
N ASP A 4 11.04 18.63 -1.07
CA ASP A 4 10.68 18.17 -2.40
C ASP A 4 9.26 18.71 -2.70
N PRO A 5 9.11 19.64 -3.67
CA PRO A 5 7.83 20.23 -4.00
C PRO A 5 6.77 19.18 -4.36
N ALA A 6 7.17 18.09 -5.04
CA ALA A 6 6.26 17.02 -5.42
C ALA A 6 5.75 16.24 -4.21
N ARG A 7 6.63 15.97 -3.24
CA ARG A 7 6.22 15.31 -1.99
C ARG A 7 5.17 16.11 -1.24
N GLU A 8 5.36 17.43 -1.15
CA GLU A 8 4.40 18.30 -0.47
C GLU A 8 3.08 18.37 -1.24
N GLU A 9 3.11 18.41 -2.57
CA GLU A 9 1.89 18.36 -3.39
C GLU A 9 1.12 17.05 -3.20
N ILE A 10 1.80 15.90 -3.23
CA ILE A 10 1.21 14.59 -2.94
C ILE A 10 0.57 14.57 -1.55
N LYS A 11 1.26 15.13 -0.55
CA LYS A 11 0.72 15.23 0.82
C LYS A 11 -0.56 16.06 0.85
N GLN A 12 -0.61 17.21 0.17
CA GLN A 12 -1.82 18.04 0.13
C GLN A 12 -2.99 17.31 -0.53
N LEU A 13 -2.76 16.66 -1.67
CA LEU A 13 -3.77 15.86 -2.37
C LEU A 13 -4.35 14.76 -1.47
N ILE A 14 -3.51 14.06 -0.70
CA ILE A 14 -3.96 13.02 0.24
C ILE A 14 -4.75 13.63 1.41
N LEU A 15 -4.30 14.76 1.97
CA LEU A 15 -4.98 15.43 3.08
C LEU A 15 -6.38 15.96 2.70
N GLU A 16 -6.59 16.26 1.42
CA GLU A 16 -7.89 16.64 0.86
C GLU A 16 -8.80 15.43 0.58
N ALA A 17 -8.21 14.27 0.26
CA ALA A 17 -8.91 13.00 0.04
C ALA A 17 -9.42 12.40 1.37
N LYS A 18 -10.55 12.91 1.84
CA LYS A 18 -11.11 12.63 3.16
C LYS A 18 -12.21 11.56 3.14
N GLY A 19 -11.98 10.46 3.85
CA GLY A 19 -12.88 9.32 3.90
C GLY A 19 -12.85 8.44 2.64
N PRO A 20 -13.41 7.21 2.71
CA PRO A 20 -13.25 6.18 1.67
C PRO A 20 -13.92 6.54 0.33
N SER A 21 -14.95 7.39 0.34
CA SER A 21 -15.67 7.82 -0.86
C SER A 21 -14.92 8.88 -1.68
N ASN A 22 -13.97 9.59 -1.07
CA ASN A 22 -13.16 10.63 -1.71
C ASN A 22 -11.72 10.17 -1.93
N ALA A 23 -11.48 8.85 -1.95
CA ALA A 23 -10.16 8.30 -2.13
C ALA A 23 -9.56 8.68 -3.50
N ILE A 24 -8.27 8.99 -3.51
CA ILE A 24 -7.53 9.41 -4.70
C ILE A 24 -6.50 8.33 -5.10
N SER A 25 -6.56 7.88 -6.35
CA SER A 25 -5.66 6.84 -6.84
C SER A 25 -4.24 7.37 -7.08
N SER A 26 -3.24 6.48 -7.09
CA SER A 26 -1.87 6.86 -7.48
C SER A 26 -1.80 7.47 -8.87
N ARG A 27 -2.71 7.07 -9.77
CA ARG A 27 -2.80 7.60 -11.12
C ARG A 27 -3.28 9.05 -11.09
N GLU A 28 -4.36 9.34 -10.38
CA GLU A 28 -4.90 10.70 -10.25
C GLU A 28 -3.92 11.64 -9.53
N ILE A 29 -3.17 11.13 -8.54
CA ILE A 29 -2.08 11.90 -7.91
C ILE A 29 -1.03 12.26 -8.96
N ASN A 30 -0.57 11.29 -9.75
CA ASN A 30 0.48 11.52 -10.75
C ASN A 30 0.01 12.39 -11.92
N GLU A 31 -1.28 12.40 -12.25
CA GLU A 31 -1.81 13.29 -13.29
C GLU A 31 -1.89 14.76 -12.80
N GLN A 32 -1.93 14.98 -11.48
CA GLN A 32 -1.99 16.32 -10.87
C GLN A 32 -0.61 16.87 -10.52
N VAL A 33 0.31 16.01 -10.09
CA VAL A 33 1.70 16.37 -9.80
C VAL A 33 2.48 16.41 -11.11
N ASP A 34 3.10 17.53 -11.46
CA ASP A 34 3.83 17.70 -12.72
C ASP A 34 5.08 16.79 -12.77
N VAL A 35 4.92 15.63 -13.42
CA VAL A 35 5.86 14.47 -13.35
C VAL A 35 7.19 14.73 -14.09
N ASP A 36 7.36 15.86 -14.77
CA ASP A 36 8.65 16.21 -15.41
C ASP A 36 9.80 16.39 -14.39
N SER A 37 9.48 16.53 -13.09
CA SER A 37 10.46 16.59 -12.00
C SER A 37 10.61 15.29 -11.19
N VAL A 38 9.76 14.29 -11.41
CA VAL A 38 9.60 13.13 -10.53
C VAL A 38 9.79 11.85 -11.34
N GLY A 39 11.02 11.37 -11.38
CA GLY A 39 11.37 10.14 -12.08
C GLY A 39 10.56 8.94 -11.59
N SER A 40 9.65 8.46 -12.45
CA SER A 40 8.99 7.16 -12.41
C SER A 40 7.95 6.90 -11.29
N PHE A 41 6.94 6.12 -11.68
CA PHE A 41 5.77 5.65 -10.93
C PHE A 41 5.99 4.97 -9.54
N PRO A 42 7.17 4.50 -9.11
CA PRO A 42 7.37 3.92 -7.77
C PRO A 42 7.20 4.91 -6.59
N GLN A 43 7.37 6.22 -6.80
CA GLN A 43 7.57 7.17 -5.69
C GLN A 43 6.29 7.50 -4.91
N THR A 44 5.11 7.55 -5.54
CA THR A 44 3.85 7.92 -4.84
C THR A 44 3.51 6.96 -3.70
N ARG A 45 3.70 5.65 -3.90
CA ARG A 45 3.44 4.66 -2.85
C ARG A 45 4.45 4.74 -1.72
N GLU A 46 5.70 5.06 -2.02
CA GLU A 46 6.75 5.24 -1.02
C GLU A 46 6.46 6.49 -0.18
N ILE A 47 6.13 7.61 -0.82
CA ILE A 47 5.74 8.85 -0.17
C ILE A 47 4.51 8.64 0.72
N VAL A 48 3.47 7.96 0.24
CA VAL A 48 2.29 7.63 1.07
C VAL A 48 2.68 6.83 2.32
N ARG A 49 3.58 5.86 2.18
CA ARG A 49 4.07 5.08 3.33
C ARG A 49 4.87 5.93 4.30
N GLU A 50 5.73 6.82 3.82
CA GLU A 50 6.45 7.77 4.67
C GLU A 50 5.48 8.66 5.45
N LEU A 51 4.48 9.24 4.77
CA LEU A 51 3.46 10.08 5.40
C LEU A 51 2.66 9.32 6.48
N LEU A 52 2.36 8.04 6.25
CA LEU A 52 1.75 7.17 7.26
C LEU A 52 2.69 6.98 8.46
N MET A 53 3.98 6.73 8.23
CA MET A 53 4.99 6.59 9.30
C MET A 53 5.24 7.90 10.05
N GLU A 54 4.95 9.05 9.43
CA GLU A 54 4.97 10.38 10.05
C GLU A 54 3.70 10.68 10.87
N GLY A 55 2.73 9.76 10.90
CA GLY A 55 1.55 9.85 11.77
C GLY A 55 0.29 10.38 11.09
N ILE A 56 0.25 10.47 9.76
CA ILE A 56 -0.99 10.78 9.03
C ILE A 56 -1.80 9.49 8.87
N PRO A 57 -3.04 9.39 9.36
CA PRO A 57 -3.83 8.17 9.32
C PRO A 57 -4.39 7.92 7.90
N ILE A 58 -3.53 7.39 7.03
CA ILE A 58 -3.86 7.12 5.63
C ILE A 58 -4.31 5.66 5.48
N ALA A 59 -5.51 5.47 4.96
CA ALA A 59 -6.04 4.19 4.53
C ALA A 59 -6.02 4.07 3.00
N SER A 60 -6.33 2.86 2.51
CA SER A 60 -6.48 2.60 1.08
C SER A 60 -7.61 1.64 0.79
N ASN A 61 -8.27 1.82 -0.34
CA ASN A 61 -9.28 0.89 -0.87
C ASN A 61 -9.03 0.66 -2.37
N THR A 62 -9.99 0.08 -3.07
CA THR A 62 -9.90 -0.17 -4.53
C THR A 62 -9.82 1.12 -5.36
N ASN A 63 -10.27 2.24 -4.81
CA ASN A 63 -10.36 3.53 -5.50
C ASN A 63 -9.11 4.39 -5.26
N GLY A 64 -8.41 4.21 -4.14
CA GLY A 64 -7.18 4.96 -3.87
C GLY A 64 -6.84 5.09 -2.40
N TYR A 65 -6.09 6.15 -2.09
CA TYR A 65 -5.69 6.56 -0.74
C TYR A 65 -6.64 7.60 -0.19
N TYR A 66 -6.88 7.58 1.12
CA TYR A 66 -7.67 8.60 1.80
C TYR A 66 -7.23 8.75 3.25
N VAL A 67 -7.48 9.93 3.83
CA VAL A 67 -7.33 10.18 5.26
C VAL A 67 -8.57 9.70 6.01
N ILE A 68 -8.34 8.94 7.08
CA ILE A 68 -9.37 8.48 8.00
C ILE A 68 -9.89 9.67 8.83
N GLU A 69 -11.21 9.82 8.93
CA GLU A 69 -11.86 10.96 9.59
C GLU A 69 -12.66 10.58 10.85
N SER A 70 -12.92 9.29 11.08
CA SER A 70 -13.68 8.82 12.24
C SER A 70 -13.09 7.54 12.84
N GLU A 71 -13.42 7.31 14.11
CA GLU A 71 -13.04 6.06 14.81
C GLU A 71 -13.68 4.83 14.15
N GLU A 72 -14.87 4.97 13.59
CA GLU A 72 -15.55 3.91 12.81
C GLU A 72 -14.73 3.52 11.58
N GLN A 73 -14.31 4.51 10.77
CA GLN A 73 -13.47 4.26 9.61
C GLN A 73 -12.11 3.65 9.99
N LEU A 74 -11.55 4.04 11.14
CA LEU A 74 -10.32 3.46 11.66
C LEU A 74 -10.53 1.97 12.00
N ALA A 75 -11.58 1.66 12.76
CA ALA A 75 -11.90 0.29 13.15
C ALA A 75 -12.13 -0.59 11.91
N ASP A 76 -12.97 -0.13 10.97
CA ASP A 76 -13.26 -0.86 9.72
C ASP A 76 -11.99 -1.13 8.90
N TYR A 77 -11.06 -0.17 8.86
CA TYR A 77 -9.81 -0.32 8.12
C TYR A 77 -8.86 -1.31 8.81
N VAL A 78 -8.76 -1.27 10.14
CA VAL A 78 -7.98 -2.25 10.92
C VAL A 78 -8.53 -3.67 10.74
N ASP A 79 -9.85 -3.86 10.81
CA ASP A 79 -10.50 -5.16 10.58
C ASP A 79 -10.22 -5.69 9.17
N THR A 80 -10.16 -4.79 8.17
CA THR A 80 -9.76 -5.13 6.81
C THR A 80 -8.31 -5.59 6.75
N LEU A 81 -7.39 -4.95 7.47
CA LEU A 81 -5.99 -5.36 7.55
C LEU A 81 -5.85 -6.75 8.20
N ASP A 82 -6.55 -6.99 9.31
CA ASP A 82 -6.53 -8.28 10.02
C ASP A 82 -7.06 -9.43 9.15
N SER A 83 -8.15 -9.16 8.42
CA SER A 83 -8.70 -10.10 7.45
C SER A 83 -7.70 -10.42 6.33
N ARG A 84 -7.00 -9.40 5.83
CA ARG A 84 -5.95 -9.59 4.80
C ARG A 84 -4.75 -10.37 5.34
N MET A 85 -4.30 -10.11 6.56
CA MET A 85 -3.22 -10.87 7.19
C MET A 85 -3.57 -12.35 7.33
N THR A 86 -4.80 -12.64 7.76
CA THR A 86 -5.30 -14.02 7.86
C THR A 86 -5.30 -14.71 6.49
N GLY A 87 -5.87 -14.08 5.45
CA GLY A 87 -5.89 -14.66 4.11
C GLY A 87 -4.49 -14.85 3.50
N ILE A 88 -3.54 -13.95 3.81
CA ILE A 88 -2.13 -14.10 3.41
C ILE A 88 -1.50 -15.32 4.11
N ALA A 89 -1.75 -15.50 5.41
CA ALA A 89 -1.24 -16.64 6.16
C ALA A 89 -1.81 -17.97 5.65
N GLU A 90 -3.12 -18.03 5.41
CA GLU A 90 -3.78 -19.20 4.81
C GLU A 90 -3.22 -19.53 3.44
N ARG A 91 -3.04 -18.53 2.56
CA ARG A 91 -2.46 -18.72 1.23
C ARG A 91 -1.02 -19.21 1.31
N ARG A 92 -0.21 -18.67 2.24
CA ARG A 92 1.16 -19.13 2.48
C ARG A 92 1.17 -20.61 2.88
N TYR A 93 0.35 -20.99 3.85
CA TYR A 93 0.22 -22.38 4.27
C TYR A 93 -0.25 -23.30 3.14
N GLY A 94 -1.29 -22.88 2.40
CA GLY A 94 -1.85 -23.63 1.29
C GLY A 94 -0.84 -23.88 0.17
N ILE A 95 -0.04 -22.86 -0.20
CA ILE A 95 1.02 -22.99 -1.21
C ILE A 95 2.12 -23.95 -0.75
N LEU A 96 2.58 -23.85 0.50
CA LEU A 96 3.61 -24.75 1.04
C LEU A 96 3.14 -26.20 1.08
N ARG A 97 1.90 -26.43 1.54
CA ARG A 97 1.29 -27.77 1.53
C ARG A 97 1.12 -28.31 0.11
N ALA A 98 0.69 -27.47 -0.83
CA ALA A 98 0.53 -27.88 -2.22
C ALA A 98 1.87 -28.25 -2.85
N ALA A 99 2.93 -27.49 -2.58
CA ALA A 99 4.29 -27.78 -3.03
C ALA A 99 4.82 -29.12 -2.49
N ASP A 100 4.57 -29.44 -1.21
CA ASP A 100 4.94 -30.73 -0.59
C ASP A 100 4.24 -31.94 -1.24
N GLN A 101 3.03 -31.73 -1.76
CA GLN A 101 2.19 -32.77 -2.37
C GLN A 101 2.29 -32.79 -3.90
N TRP A 102 3.07 -31.90 -4.48
CA TRP A 102 3.14 -31.72 -5.92
C TRP A 102 4.08 -32.76 -6.55
N ASP A 103 3.55 -33.56 -7.47
CA ASP A 103 4.32 -34.62 -8.17
C ASP A 103 5.27 -34.07 -9.26
N GLY A 104 5.31 -32.75 -9.47
CA GLY A 104 6.23 -32.09 -10.40
C GLY A 104 7.43 -31.47 -9.69
N ASP A 105 8.50 -31.23 -10.44
CA ASP A 105 9.70 -30.61 -9.87
C ASP A 105 9.49 -29.12 -9.55
N ILE A 106 9.90 -28.71 -8.36
CA ILE A 106 10.14 -27.31 -8.02
C ILE A 106 11.64 -27.15 -7.97
N GLU A 107 12.21 -26.40 -8.92
CA GLU A 107 13.65 -26.13 -8.95
C GLU A 107 14.06 -25.45 -7.63
N ALA A 108 14.96 -26.09 -6.88
CA ALA A 108 15.60 -25.45 -5.75
C ALA A 108 16.51 -24.34 -6.28
N SER A 109 16.32 -23.10 -5.80
CA SER A 109 17.28 -22.03 -6.06
C SER A 109 18.53 -22.27 -5.21
N ASP A 110 19.71 -22.23 -5.84
CA ASP A 110 21.01 -22.33 -5.15
C ASP A 110 21.25 -21.17 -4.14
N ASP A 111 20.48 -20.08 -4.23
CA ASP A 111 20.48 -18.96 -3.28
C ASP A 111 19.18 -18.93 -2.47
N HIS A 112 19.14 -19.68 -1.38
CA HIS A 112 18.87 -19.18 -0.02
C HIS A 112 18.42 -20.30 0.93
N ASP A 113 19.09 -20.36 2.07
CA ASP A 113 18.53 -20.84 3.33
C ASP A 113 17.15 -20.21 3.55
N VAL A 114 16.09 -20.98 3.34
CA VAL A 114 14.76 -20.64 3.83
C VAL A 114 14.52 -21.48 5.08
N LEU A 115 15.01 -20.93 6.20
CA LEU A 115 14.90 -21.33 7.62
C LEU A 115 15.84 -22.43 8.12
#